data_AF-A0A4Q5UFS5-F1
#
_entry.id   AF-A0A4Q5UFS5-F1
#
_cell.length_a   1.000
_cell.length_b   1.000
_cell.length_c   1.000
_cell.angle_alpha   90.00
_cell.angle_beta   90.00
_cell.angle_gamma   90.00
#
_symmetry.space_group_name_H-M   'P 1'
#
loop_
_entity.id
_entity.type
_entity.pdbx_description
1 polymer ?
#
loop_
_entity_poly.entity_id
_entity_poly.type
_entity_poly.pdbx_seq_one_letter_code
_entity_poly.pdbx_strand_id
1 'polypeptide(L)'
;MTLPKTGKKLLTCTLFAIPLFSQFAHAQKFKISDALGKAKEVVGKVGPEPWKPGSAITTSIKDTLYGFSWIDHDYLQTADADSISSFDLKPGYYKARIRSYCLHAGVYGPSKGDGYQIAKLKGMKAAVVRNILEKSALHPEIAQQDVQKLIWGIEAGTKFSSYQPSFQLAIKPLLTEAEIAAMQVDFGKAAGKAVPAELRETMATYASLRDKMQSSQAKYDEIEAIAVKTGVPPLGLGSKVINAGVWSYIGDGFYLKATPESYPRTEIELYRPAKIDVTKDSKNRVSTYSYEGRSVTIVYNDAAGADMLHVDGRKIPVWKIKSFKLKGNEAGQVLEVPVNDWLFRGNMAEFTSLISNAPVAKGQQGHGPSSPEELLASYGLPGDPVWQDVKQRYDRTKKWLDRYEEYKGYVDEYEDMKNPPKLDDYIEEAAVNESIYEALKAALNPLDKKGQMTWIRKNLRMTLDMMFYSICQLRGGCNDNDPRKPDLPSNPAQPGNTSRQRIGLSPYKAN
;
A
#
# COMPACT_ATOMS: atom_id res chain seq x y z
N MET A 1 -12.61 -9.23 105.13
CA MET A 1 -13.98 -9.78 104.97
C MET A 1 -14.50 -9.39 103.59
N THR A 2 -14.58 -10.40 102.72
CA THR A 2 -15.65 -10.65 101.73
C THR A 2 -16.44 -9.48 101.10
N LEU A 3 -16.28 -9.37 99.77
CA LEU A 3 -17.21 -9.06 98.65
C LEU A 3 -18.74 -9.19 98.95
N PRO A 4 -19.70 -8.68 98.11
CA PRO A 4 -19.68 -8.48 96.62
C PRO A 4 -20.40 -7.15 96.17
N LYS A 5 -20.65 -6.75 94.92
CA LYS A 5 -21.32 -7.36 93.73
C LYS A 5 -21.14 -6.51 92.45
N THR A 6 -20.88 -7.21 91.34
CA THR A 6 -21.32 -7.07 89.94
C THR A 6 -21.95 -5.76 89.37
N GLY A 7 -21.35 -5.27 88.26
CA GLY A 7 -22.01 -5.23 86.95
C GLY A 7 -22.25 -3.87 86.27
N LYS A 8 -21.46 -3.53 85.23
CA LYS A 8 -21.93 -2.90 83.98
C LYS A 8 -20.84 -2.94 82.88
N LYS A 9 -21.27 -3.27 81.67
CA LYS A 9 -20.49 -3.45 80.43
C LYS A 9 -19.98 -2.11 79.87
N LEU A 10 -18.76 -2.08 79.35
CA LEU A 10 -18.38 -1.21 78.22
C LEU A 10 -17.30 -1.91 77.37
N LEU A 11 -17.45 -1.81 76.05
CA LEU A 11 -16.64 -2.44 75.00
C LEU A 11 -15.15 -2.11 75.11
N THR A 12 -14.29 -3.12 74.95
CA THR A 12 -12.86 -2.99 74.65
C THR A 12 -12.55 -3.83 73.41
N CYS A 13 -12.07 -3.17 72.34
CA CYS A 13 -11.52 -3.84 71.15
C CYS A 13 -10.12 -4.36 71.47
N THR A 14 -9.95 -5.66 71.33
CA THR A 14 -8.70 -6.39 71.55
C THR A 14 -7.80 -6.28 70.32
N LEU A 15 -6.65 -5.62 70.46
CA LEU A 15 -5.53 -5.70 69.51
C LEU A 15 -4.68 -6.91 69.91
N PHE A 16 -4.73 -7.98 69.10
CA PHE A 16 -3.89 -9.16 69.25
C PHE A 16 -2.51 -8.91 68.65
N ALA A 17 -1.47 -9.14 69.46
CA ALA A 17 -0.09 -9.30 69.02
C ALA A 17 0.28 -10.79 69.14
N ILE A 18 0.80 -11.39 68.06
CA ILE A 18 1.56 -12.65 68.07
C ILE A 18 2.77 -12.50 67.11
N PRO A 19 3.95 -13.07 67.40
CA PRO A 19 5.24 -12.64 66.84
C PRO A 19 5.92 -13.64 65.87
N LEU A 20 6.92 -13.10 65.15
CA LEU A 20 8.15 -13.72 64.59
C LEU A 20 8.05 -15.05 63.80
N PHE A 21 8.29 -14.98 62.49
CA PHE A 21 9.35 -15.76 61.81
C PHE A 21 9.77 -15.06 60.51
N SER A 22 11.08 -14.93 60.35
CA SER A 22 11.83 -14.59 59.14
C SER A 22 11.26 -15.19 57.85
N GLN A 23 11.16 -14.41 56.77
CA GLN A 23 11.41 -14.88 55.39
C GLN A 23 11.43 -13.74 54.34
N PHE A 24 12.55 -13.71 53.61
CA PHE A 24 12.80 -13.17 52.26
C PHE A 24 12.61 -11.68 51.94
N ALA A 25 13.74 -10.97 52.00
CA ALA A 25 14.09 -9.95 51.02
C ALA A 25 13.94 -10.52 49.59
N HIS A 26 12.85 -10.17 48.90
CA HIS A 26 12.75 -10.36 47.46
C HIS A 26 13.43 -9.18 46.78
N ALA A 27 14.75 -9.31 46.60
CA ALA A 27 15.45 -8.59 45.56
C ALA A 27 14.73 -8.92 44.23
N GLN A 28 14.06 -7.94 43.62
CA GLN A 28 13.71 -8.01 42.21
C GLN A 28 15.01 -7.96 41.40
N LYS A 29 15.70 -9.11 41.34
CA LYS A 29 16.62 -9.43 40.26
C LYS A 29 15.78 -9.52 39.00
N PHE A 30 15.60 -8.36 38.35
CA PHE A 30 15.17 -8.26 36.96
C PHE A 30 15.97 -9.30 36.16
N LYS A 31 15.25 -10.22 35.51
CA LYS A 31 15.82 -11.26 34.66
C LYS A 31 16.33 -10.64 33.35
N ILE A 32 17.39 -9.85 33.45
CA ILE A 32 18.16 -9.36 32.30
C ILE A 32 18.68 -10.55 31.47
N SER A 33 18.86 -11.72 32.09
CA SER A 33 19.26 -12.97 31.43
C SER A 33 18.21 -13.53 30.46
N ASP A 34 16.91 -13.42 30.75
CA ASP A 34 15.85 -13.93 29.87
C ASP A 34 15.62 -12.99 28.67
N ALA A 35 15.75 -11.67 28.89
CA ALA A 35 15.74 -10.66 27.84
C ALA A 35 16.98 -10.76 26.93
N LEU A 36 18.17 -10.99 27.51
CA LEU A 36 19.39 -11.27 26.76
C LEU A 36 19.33 -12.61 26.02
N GLY A 37 18.67 -13.63 26.60
CA GLY A 37 18.45 -14.94 25.96
C GLY A 37 17.59 -14.83 24.71
N LYS A 38 16.46 -14.11 24.80
CA LYS A 38 15.59 -13.81 23.65
C LYS A 38 16.26 -12.88 22.63
N ALA A 39 17.04 -11.89 23.09
CA ALA A 39 17.87 -11.08 22.21
C ALA A 39 18.92 -11.93 21.47
N LYS A 40 19.50 -12.95 22.11
CA LYS A 40 20.46 -13.89 21.49
C LYS A 40 19.82 -14.81 20.46
N GLU A 41 18.52 -15.11 20.57
CA GLU A 41 17.76 -15.86 19.56
C GLU A 41 17.41 -15.01 18.34
N VAL A 42 17.02 -13.76 18.56
CA VAL A 42 16.73 -12.78 17.48
C VAL A 42 18.02 -12.32 16.78
N VAL A 43 19.11 -12.14 17.53
CA VAL A 43 20.46 -11.85 17.02
C VAL A 43 21.13 -13.14 16.50
N GLY A 44 20.70 -14.33 16.92
CA GLY A 44 21.25 -15.61 16.45
C GLY A 44 20.85 -15.98 15.02
N LYS A 45 19.69 -15.48 14.55
CA LYS A 45 19.23 -15.64 13.16
C LYS A 45 19.78 -14.58 12.19
N VAL A 46 20.39 -13.52 12.72
CA VAL A 46 21.12 -12.50 11.98
C VAL A 46 22.55 -12.54 12.50
N GLY A 47 23.38 -13.44 11.95
CA GLY A 47 24.80 -13.51 12.34
C GLY A 47 25.41 -12.08 12.43
N PRO A 48 26.36 -11.81 13.34
CA PRO A 48 26.83 -10.46 13.60
C PRO A 48 27.67 -9.98 12.41
N GLU A 49 26.99 -9.61 11.33
CA GLU A 49 27.63 -8.91 10.24
C GLU A 49 28.12 -7.58 10.83
N PRO A 50 29.40 -7.26 10.65
CA PRO A 50 29.93 -5.99 11.11
C PRO A 50 29.15 -4.87 10.42
N TRP A 51 28.65 -3.90 11.18
CA TRP A 51 28.04 -2.70 10.60
C TRP A 51 29.01 -2.09 9.60
N LYS A 52 28.45 -1.73 8.46
CA LYS A 52 29.15 -1.04 7.39
C LYS A 52 28.36 0.22 7.06
N PRO A 53 29.02 1.28 6.60
CA PRO A 53 28.32 2.47 6.12
C PRO A 53 27.25 2.08 5.08
N GLY A 54 26.03 2.60 5.26
CA GLY A 54 24.89 2.29 4.39
C GLY A 54 24.24 0.91 4.59
N SER A 55 24.73 0.05 5.50
CA SER A 55 24.13 -1.30 5.70
C SER A 55 22.86 -1.30 6.55
N ALA A 56 22.63 -0.23 7.33
CA ALA A 56 21.43 -0.09 8.15
C ALA A 56 20.15 -0.08 7.30
N ILE A 57 20.13 0.76 6.26
CA ILE A 57 19.06 0.83 5.26
C ILE A 57 19.69 0.75 3.87
N THR A 58 19.43 -0.33 3.16
CA THR A 58 20.00 -0.65 1.84
C THR A 58 19.01 -0.45 0.71
N THR A 59 17.76 -0.03 0.99
CA THR A 59 16.76 0.31 -0.03
C THR A 59 17.35 1.20 -1.11
N SER A 60 17.07 0.86 -2.36
CA SER A 60 17.61 1.53 -3.54
C SER A 60 16.57 1.55 -4.66
N ILE A 61 16.93 2.14 -5.80
CA ILE A 61 16.12 2.11 -7.02
C ILE A 61 15.82 0.68 -7.48
N LYS A 62 16.64 -0.32 -7.13
CA LYS A 62 16.37 -1.72 -7.49
C LYS A 62 15.24 -2.34 -6.66
N ASP A 63 14.91 -1.73 -5.54
CA ASP A 63 13.89 -2.19 -4.60
C ASP A 63 12.55 -1.48 -4.82
N THR A 64 12.44 -0.63 -5.85
CA THR A 64 11.18 0.02 -6.23
C THR A 64 10.15 -1.01 -6.62
N LEU A 65 8.93 -0.84 -6.11
CA LEU A 65 7.76 -1.59 -6.55
C LEU A 65 7.43 -1.26 -8.00
N TYR A 66 6.63 -2.10 -8.65
CA TYR A 66 6.18 -1.80 -10.00
C TYR A 66 5.39 -0.49 -10.02
N GLY A 67 5.88 0.46 -10.82
CA GLY A 67 5.29 1.78 -10.98
C GLY A 67 4.35 1.77 -12.18
N PHE A 68 3.19 2.39 -12.03
CA PHE A 68 2.24 2.53 -13.13
C PHE A 68 1.62 3.92 -13.13
N SER A 69 1.22 4.34 -14.34
CA SER A 69 0.68 5.68 -14.61
C SER A 69 -0.76 5.67 -15.11
N TRP A 70 -1.42 4.50 -15.11
CA TRP A 70 -2.81 4.36 -15.57
C TRP A 70 -3.84 4.82 -14.52
N ILE A 71 -3.44 4.96 -13.25
CA ILE A 71 -4.17 5.82 -12.31
C ILE A 71 -3.71 7.24 -12.57
N ASP A 72 -4.18 7.80 -13.69
CA ASP A 72 -3.88 9.15 -14.07
C ASP A 72 -4.88 10.13 -13.43
N HIS A 73 -4.65 11.41 -13.72
CA HIS A 73 -5.56 12.47 -13.31
C HIS A 73 -6.98 12.17 -13.80
N ASP A 74 -7.16 11.75 -15.05
CA ASP A 74 -8.46 11.52 -15.69
C ASP A 74 -9.27 10.40 -15.03
N TYR A 75 -8.61 9.35 -14.54
CA TYR A 75 -9.26 8.28 -13.77
C TYR A 75 -9.82 8.76 -12.42
N LEU A 76 -9.17 9.75 -11.80
CA LEU A 76 -9.54 10.29 -10.49
C LEU A 76 -10.28 11.65 -10.58
N GLN A 77 -10.42 12.24 -11.77
CA GLN A 77 -10.95 13.60 -12.01
C GLN A 77 -12.35 13.84 -11.43
N THR A 78 -13.18 12.79 -11.34
CA THR A 78 -14.57 12.93 -10.87
C THR A 78 -14.71 12.79 -9.36
N ALA A 79 -13.61 12.61 -8.62
CA ALA A 79 -13.62 12.42 -7.18
C ALA A 79 -12.63 13.37 -6.50
N ASP A 80 -13.15 14.28 -5.66
CA ASP A 80 -12.31 14.96 -4.69
C ASP A 80 -11.72 13.91 -3.74
N ALA A 81 -10.41 13.98 -3.50
CA ALA A 81 -9.76 13.08 -2.57
C ALA A 81 -10.27 13.35 -1.16
N ASP A 82 -10.77 12.31 -0.50
CA ASP A 82 -11.21 12.41 0.89
C ASP A 82 -10.01 12.74 1.78
N SER A 83 -10.20 13.70 2.69
CA SER A 83 -9.22 13.94 3.73
C SER A 83 -9.19 12.73 4.67
N ILE A 84 -8.02 12.14 4.85
CA ILE A 84 -7.83 11.07 5.84
C ILE A 84 -8.15 11.67 7.21
N SER A 85 -8.95 11.00 8.05
CA SER A 85 -9.15 11.32 9.48
C SER A 85 -8.36 10.36 10.38
N SER A 86 -8.41 9.07 10.02
CA SER A 86 -7.69 7.92 10.53
C SER A 86 -7.16 7.10 9.34
N PHE A 87 -6.09 6.33 9.55
CA PHE A 87 -5.56 5.42 8.53
C PHE A 87 -6.30 4.09 8.43
N ASP A 88 -7.38 3.86 9.18
CA ASP A 88 -8.32 2.77 8.91
C ASP A 88 -9.25 3.18 7.76
N LEU A 89 -8.89 2.79 6.53
CA LEU A 89 -9.50 3.27 5.30
C LEU A 89 -10.34 2.18 4.62
N LYS A 90 -11.58 2.54 4.34
CA LYS A 90 -12.45 1.81 3.41
C LYS A 90 -11.98 1.99 1.96
N PRO A 91 -12.60 1.32 0.99
CA PRO A 91 -12.38 1.67 -0.40
C PRO A 91 -12.74 3.13 -0.68
N GLY A 92 -11.89 3.80 -1.45
CA GLY A 92 -11.97 5.23 -1.71
C GLY A 92 -10.67 5.80 -2.25
N TYR A 93 -10.70 7.10 -2.54
CA TYR A 93 -9.55 7.89 -2.94
C TYR A 93 -9.28 8.94 -1.86
N TYR A 94 -8.06 8.93 -1.33
CA TYR A 94 -7.69 9.69 -0.15
C TYR A 94 -6.43 10.50 -0.37
N LYS A 95 -6.34 11.64 0.32
CA LYS A 95 -5.16 12.49 0.30
C LYS A 95 -4.81 12.97 1.71
N ALA A 96 -3.51 13.01 2.01
CA ALA A 96 -3.01 13.56 3.26
C ALA A 96 -1.59 14.10 3.14
N ARG A 97 -1.27 15.09 3.97
CA ARG A 97 0.12 15.45 4.28
C ARG A 97 0.55 14.70 5.52
N ILE A 98 1.67 13.99 5.44
CA ILE A 98 2.20 13.19 6.54
C ILE A 98 3.59 13.66 6.97
N ARG A 99 3.95 13.33 8.21
CA ARG A 99 5.35 13.39 8.65
C ARG A 99 6.13 12.34 7.86
N SER A 100 7.29 12.77 7.37
CA SER A 100 8.23 11.91 6.69
C SER A 100 9.64 12.13 7.21
N TYR A 101 10.57 11.24 6.86
CA TYR A 101 11.91 11.23 7.44
C TYR A 101 12.98 10.85 6.41
N CYS A 102 14.12 11.51 6.44
CA CYS A 102 15.32 11.10 5.72
C CYS A 102 15.78 9.73 6.23
N LEU A 103 15.96 8.77 5.32
CA LEU A 103 16.47 7.45 5.66
C LEU A 103 17.96 7.28 5.35
N HIS A 104 18.61 8.31 4.80
CA HIS A 104 20.02 8.23 4.43
C HIS A 104 20.78 9.54 4.69
N ALA A 105 21.61 9.64 5.72
CA ALA A 105 22.39 10.85 5.98
C ALA A 105 23.50 11.07 4.92
N GLY A 106 23.83 12.34 4.66
CA GLY A 106 24.91 12.76 3.77
C GLY A 106 24.51 12.90 2.30
N VAL A 107 23.22 12.96 1.98
CA VAL A 107 22.71 13.14 0.60
C VAL A 107 21.72 14.31 0.51
N TYR A 108 21.40 14.72 -0.72
CA TYR A 108 20.59 15.91 -0.98
C TYR A 108 19.12 15.70 -0.64
N GLY A 109 18.50 16.68 0.01
CA GLY A 109 17.07 16.64 0.31
C GLY A 109 16.18 16.49 -0.94
N PRO A 110 14.92 16.05 -0.77
CA PRO A 110 13.94 16.12 -1.85
C PRO A 110 13.61 17.59 -2.18
N SER A 111 13.23 17.83 -3.42
CA SER A 111 12.66 19.09 -3.88
C SER A 111 11.32 18.85 -4.58
N LYS A 112 10.43 19.84 -4.51
CA LYS A 112 9.14 19.78 -5.19
C LYS A 112 9.34 19.52 -6.70
N GLY A 113 8.64 18.52 -7.22
CA GLY A 113 8.71 18.11 -8.63
C GLY A 113 9.67 16.94 -8.91
N ASP A 114 10.43 16.47 -7.91
CA ASP A 114 11.22 15.26 -8.06
C ASP A 114 10.32 14.02 -8.25
N GLY A 115 10.72 13.15 -9.16
CA GLY A 115 10.11 11.84 -9.34
C GLY A 115 10.51 10.87 -8.23
N TYR A 116 9.51 10.44 -7.46
CA TYR A 116 9.64 9.43 -6.43
C TYR A 116 8.75 8.22 -6.76
N GLN A 117 9.29 7.03 -6.54
CA GLN A 117 8.57 5.76 -6.68
C GLN A 117 8.64 5.00 -5.36
N ILE A 118 7.59 4.26 -5.03
CA ILE A 118 7.56 3.51 -3.78
C ILE A 118 8.48 2.31 -3.88
N ALA A 119 9.22 2.01 -2.80
CA ALA A 119 10.15 0.89 -2.71
C ALA A 119 9.91 0.06 -1.45
N LYS A 120 10.45 -1.16 -1.40
CA LYS A 120 10.48 -1.93 -0.14
C LYS A 120 11.61 -1.44 0.78
N LEU A 121 11.30 -1.30 2.07
CA LEU A 121 12.31 -1.04 3.09
C LEU A 121 13.20 -2.28 3.29
N LYS A 122 14.51 -2.10 3.11
CA LYS A 122 15.53 -3.16 3.16
C LYS A 122 16.75 -2.68 3.94
N GLY A 123 17.51 -3.63 4.49
CA GLY A 123 18.73 -3.38 5.25
C GLY A 123 18.70 -4.01 6.64
N MET A 124 19.86 -4.05 7.31
CA MET A 124 20.04 -4.72 8.60
C MET A 124 19.18 -4.13 9.73
N LYS A 125 18.79 -2.85 9.60
CA LYS A 125 17.99 -2.12 10.59
C LYS A 125 16.62 -1.71 10.04
N ALA A 126 16.20 -2.27 8.90
CA ALA A 126 14.90 -1.97 8.28
C ALA A 126 13.72 -2.19 9.24
N ALA A 127 13.70 -3.30 9.97
CA ALA A 127 12.64 -3.58 10.94
C ALA A 127 12.58 -2.55 12.07
N VAL A 128 13.75 -2.11 12.57
CA VAL A 128 13.84 -1.09 13.64
C VAL A 128 13.31 0.26 13.13
N VAL A 129 13.75 0.67 11.94
CA VAL A 129 13.30 1.93 11.32
C VAL A 129 11.80 1.89 11.03
N ARG A 130 11.27 0.79 10.49
CA ARG A 130 9.82 0.61 10.29
C ARG A 130 9.05 0.80 11.60
N ASN A 131 9.49 0.14 12.67
CA ASN A 131 8.83 0.23 13.98
C ASN A 131 8.88 1.67 14.54
N ILE A 132 9.98 2.40 14.34
CA ILE A 132 10.10 3.81 14.73
C ILE A 132 9.10 4.68 13.95
N LEU A 133 9.00 4.51 12.63
CA LEU A 133 8.06 5.25 11.79
C LEU A 133 6.61 5.01 12.21
N GLU A 134 6.26 3.76 12.50
CA GLU A 134 4.95 3.36 13.02
C GLU A 134 4.65 3.98 14.39
N LYS A 135 5.55 3.78 15.38
CA LYS A 135 5.39 4.31 16.74
C LYS A 135 5.42 5.84 16.79
N SER A 136 6.13 6.51 15.89
CA SER A 136 6.13 7.98 15.83
C SER A 136 4.74 8.56 15.52
N ALA A 137 3.85 7.77 14.92
CA ALA A 137 2.46 8.16 14.74
C ALA A 137 1.60 7.97 16.00
N LEU A 138 1.98 7.02 16.86
CA LEU A 138 1.34 6.76 18.15
C LEU A 138 1.85 7.72 19.25
N HIS A 139 3.00 8.33 19.02
CA HIS A 139 3.67 9.26 19.94
C HIS A 139 3.86 10.65 19.32
N PRO A 140 2.77 11.38 18.99
CA PRO A 140 2.85 12.68 18.34
C PRO A 140 3.55 13.76 19.16
N GLU A 141 3.59 13.58 20.49
CA GLU A 141 4.28 14.42 21.47
C GLU A 141 5.80 14.41 21.30
N ILE A 142 6.36 13.37 20.68
CA ILE A 142 7.79 13.31 20.39
C ILE A 142 8.05 14.22 19.18
N ALA A 143 8.99 15.16 19.36
CA ALA A 143 9.37 16.08 18.31
C ALA A 143 9.85 15.32 17.07
N GLN A 144 9.37 15.71 15.89
CA GLN A 144 9.79 15.07 14.63
C GLN A 144 11.31 15.10 14.43
N GLN A 145 11.95 16.17 14.89
CA GLN A 145 13.41 16.34 14.91
C GLN A 145 14.11 15.26 15.72
N ASP A 146 13.54 14.84 16.86
CA ASP A 146 14.11 13.79 17.69
C ASP A 146 13.98 12.41 17.03
N VAL A 147 12.86 12.15 16.36
CA VAL A 147 12.66 10.94 15.55
C VAL A 147 13.68 10.90 14.39
N GLN A 148 13.87 12.02 13.68
CA GLN A 148 14.84 12.13 12.59
C GLN A 148 16.27 11.90 13.09
N LYS A 149 16.64 12.51 14.23
CA LYS A 149 17.94 12.31 14.88
C LYS A 149 18.17 10.84 15.25
N LEU A 150 17.15 10.16 15.78
CA LEU A 150 17.24 8.73 16.09
C LEU A 150 17.48 7.88 14.83
N ILE A 151 16.74 8.14 13.73
CA ILE A 151 16.89 7.40 12.47
C ILE A 151 18.32 7.54 11.93
N TRP A 152 18.83 8.76 11.84
CA TRP A 152 20.20 9.02 11.40
C TRP A 152 21.25 8.41 12.34
N GLY A 153 20.99 8.43 13.65
CA GLY A 153 21.89 7.83 14.61
C GLY A 153 21.94 6.30 14.51
N ILE A 154 20.83 5.63 14.19
CA ILE A 154 20.81 4.19 13.85
C ILE A 154 21.63 3.92 12.60
N GLU A 155 21.48 4.76 11.59
CA GLU A 155 22.21 4.66 10.33
C GLU A 155 23.72 4.79 10.52
N ALA A 156 24.13 5.79 11.32
CA ALA A 156 25.52 6.07 11.66
C ALA A 156 26.12 5.09 12.69
N GLY A 157 25.32 4.15 13.23
CA GLY A 157 25.80 3.18 14.22
C GLY A 157 26.12 3.83 15.58
N THR A 158 25.33 4.83 15.99
CA THR A 158 25.45 5.50 17.29
C THR A 158 24.90 4.61 18.40
N LYS A 159 25.67 4.44 19.47
CA LYS A 159 25.19 3.71 20.65
C LYS A 159 24.09 4.49 21.34
N PHE A 160 23.02 3.81 21.72
CA PHE A 160 21.92 4.46 22.44
C PHE A 160 22.38 5.10 23.76
N SER A 161 23.33 4.47 24.46
CA SER A 161 23.91 5.00 25.71
C SER A 161 24.76 6.26 25.51
N SER A 162 25.17 6.57 24.28
CA SER A 162 26.00 7.74 23.97
C SER A 162 25.19 9.01 23.71
N TYR A 163 23.87 8.92 23.55
CA TYR A 163 23.03 10.11 23.47
C TYR A 163 22.90 10.82 24.82
N GLN A 164 22.51 12.08 24.81
CA GLN A 164 22.15 12.79 26.03
C GLN A 164 20.97 12.11 26.76
N PRO A 165 20.96 12.10 28.11
CA PRO A 165 19.89 11.45 28.88
C PRO A 165 18.48 11.97 28.57
N SER A 166 18.33 13.28 28.34
CA SER A 166 17.05 13.90 27.98
C SER A 166 16.51 13.34 26.66
N PHE A 167 17.37 13.25 25.65
CA PHE A 167 17.03 12.64 24.36
C PHE A 167 16.67 11.17 24.52
N GLN A 168 17.48 10.39 25.25
CA GLN A 168 17.20 8.97 25.51
C GLN A 168 15.82 8.78 26.14
N LEU A 169 15.44 9.62 27.11
CA LEU A 169 14.13 9.58 27.74
C LEU A 169 13.00 9.93 26.75
N ALA A 170 13.19 10.97 25.94
CA ALA A 170 12.19 11.43 24.97
C ALA A 170 11.88 10.36 23.90
N ILE A 171 12.90 9.69 23.36
CA ILE A 171 12.73 8.72 22.27
C ILE A 171 12.51 7.27 22.73
N LYS A 172 12.64 6.99 24.03
CA LYS A 172 12.46 5.64 24.59
C LYS A 172 11.14 4.96 24.16
N PRO A 173 9.99 5.65 24.10
CA PRO A 173 8.73 5.03 23.65
C PRO A 173 8.79 4.45 22.22
N LEU A 174 9.69 4.96 21.37
CA LEU A 174 9.84 4.51 19.99
C LEU A 174 10.63 3.21 19.84
N LEU A 175 11.30 2.74 20.91
CA LEU A 175 12.20 1.59 20.87
C LEU A 175 11.76 0.50 21.86
N THR A 176 11.92 -0.75 21.46
CA THR A 176 11.87 -1.90 22.37
C THR A 176 13.21 -2.10 23.07
N GLU A 177 13.22 -2.85 24.17
CA GLU A 177 14.46 -3.19 24.87
C GLU A 177 15.45 -3.96 23.98
N ALA A 178 14.94 -4.85 23.13
CA ALA A 178 15.73 -5.59 22.16
C ALA A 178 16.38 -4.66 21.12
N GLU A 179 15.65 -3.64 20.65
CA GLU A 179 16.17 -2.63 19.72
C GLU A 179 17.23 -1.75 20.38
N ILE A 180 17.01 -1.32 21.63
CA ILE A 180 18.02 -0.58 22.41
C ILE A 180 19.29 -1.42 22.57
N ALA A 181 19.16 -2.70 22.96
CA ALA A 181 20.31 -3.60 23.11
C ALA A 181 21.07 -3.78 21.78
N ALA A 182 20.34 -3.91 20.66
CA ALA A 182 20.94 -4.02 19.33
C ALA A 182 21.66 -2.75 18.85
N MET A 183 21.39 -1.59 19.46
CA MET A 183 22.13 -0.34 19.24
C MET A 183 23.37 -0.21 20.12
N GLN A 184 23.51 -0.98 21.21
CA GLN A 184 24.69 -0.89 22.10
C GLN A 184 25.94 -1.58 21.52
N VAL A 185 25.76 -2.44 20.51
CA VAL A 185 26.85 -3.21 19.90
C VAL A 185 27.85 -2.25 19.24
N ASP A 186 29.10 -2.35 19.67
CA ASP A 186 30.20 -1.57 19.10
C ASP A 186 30.67 -2.20 17.79
N PHE A 187 30.53 -1.47 16.70
CA PHE A 187 30.94 -1.92 15.38
C PHE A 187 32.33 -1.43 14.95
N GLY A 188 33.09 -0.83 15.87
CA GLY A 188 34.37 -0.17 15.61
C GLY A 188 35.52 -1.03 15.07
N LYS A 189 35.33 -2.32 14.77
CA LYS A 189 36.39 -3.21 14.26
C LYS A 189 36.35 -3.52 12.76
N ALA A 190 35.49 -2.87 11.98
CA ALA A 190 35.24 -3.25 10.58
C ALA A 190 36.03 -2.48 9.49
N ALA A 191 36.91 -1.54 9.84
CA ALA A 191 37.60 -0.69 8.88
C ALA A 191 39.09 -1.04 8.75
N GLY A 192 39.38 -2.22 8.18
CA GLY A 192 40.76 -2.70 7.99
C GLY A 192 41.19 -2.91 6.53
N LYS A 193 40.34 -2.64 5.54
CA LYS A 193 40.66 -2.82 4.11
C LYS A 193 40.26 -1.59 3.31
N ALA A 194 41.00 -1.33 2.22
CA ALA A 194 40.81 -0.19 1.33
C ALA A 194 39.32 0.05 1.01
N VAL A 195 38.75 1.06 1.67
CA VAL A 195 37.35 1.46 1.50
C VAL A 195 37.24 2.23 0.19
N PRO A 196 36.29 1.90 -0.72
CA PRO A 196 36.04 2.69 -1.93
C PRO A 196 35.82 4.17 -1.62
N ALA A 197 36.20 5.07 -2.54
CA ALA A 197 36.16 6.51 -2.31
C ALA A 197 34.77 7.01 -1.90
N GLU A 198 33.72 6.44 -2.51
CA GLU A 198 32.31 6.75 -2.22
C GLU A 198 31.92 6.38 -0.78
N LEU A 199 32.43 5.26 -0.26
CA LEU A 199 32.17 4.86 1.13
C LEU A 199 33.00 5.67 2.14
N ARG A 200 34.15 6.24 1.74
CA ARG A 200 34.96 7.09 2.65
C ARG A 200 34.24 8.36 3.04
N GLU A 201 33.56 9.00 2.08
CA GLU A 201 32.77 10.20 2.36
C GLU A 201 31.61 9.87 3.32
N THR A 202 30.85 8.81 3.05
CA THR A 202 29.78 8.36 3.96
C THR A 202 30.30 8.00 5.35
N MET A 203 31.47 7.35 5.45
CA MET A 203 32.12 7.07 6.74
C MET A 203 32.45 8.35 7.51
N ALA A 204 33.04 9.33 6.83
CA ALA A 204 33.38 10.61 7.44
C ALA A 204 32.11 11.33 7.92
N THR A 205 31.07 11.40 7.09
CA THR A 205 29.77 11.97 7.46
C THR A 205 29.19 11.29 8.69
N TYR A 206 29.17 9.95 8.74
CA TYR A 206 28.64 9.22 9.89
C TYR A 206 29.49 9.39 11.16
N ALA A 207 30.82 9.49 11.03
CA ALA A 207 31.68 9.80 12.16
C ALA A 207 31.36 11.19 12.72
N SER A 208 31.33 12.23 11.87
CA SER A 208 30.94 13.58 12.27
C SER A 208 29.54 13.64 12.88
N LEU A 209 28.60 12.87 12.32
CA LEU A 209 27.23 12.80 12.82
C LEU A 209 27.16 12.19 14.23
N ARG A 210 27.88 11.08 14.46
CA ARG A 210 28.00 10.47 15.80
C ARG A 210 28.57 11.46 16.80
N ASP A 211 29.69 12.09 16.46
CA ASP A 211 30.36 13.03 17.36
C ASP A 211 29.43 14.20 17.72
N LYS A 212 28.72 14.75 16.72
CA LYS A 212 27.78 15.85 16.95
C LYS A 212 26.56 15.43 17.77
N MET A 213 26.00 14.24 17.53
CA MET A 213 24.83 13.74 18.26
C MET A 213 25.11 13.44 19.75
N GLN A 214 26.36 13.12 20.08
CA GLN A 214 26.83 12.88 21.45
C GLN A 214 27.13 14.18 22.22
N SER A 215 27.32 15.29 21.50
CA SER A 215 27.59 16.59 22.11
C SER A 215 26.40 17.09 22.95
N SER A 216 26.69 17.63 24.14
CA SER A 216 25.71 18.21 25.04
C SER A 216 25.06 19.51 24.51
N GLN A 217 25.73 20.20 23.58
CA GLN A 217 25.34 21.53 23.11
C GLN A 217 24.86 21.57 21.66
N ALA A 218 24.91 20.44 20.94
CA ALA A 218 24.53 20.41 19.53
C ALA A 218 23.04 20.70 19.32
N LYS A 219 22.74 21.69 18.49
CA LYS A 219 21.39 22.00 18.02
C LYS A 219 21.01 21.09 16.85
N TYR A 220 19.72 20.93 16.62
CA TYR A 220 19.21 20.13 15.51
C TYR A 220 19.74 20.60 14.15
N ASP A 221 19.69 21.90 13.86
CA ASP A 221 20.12 22.46 12.58
C ASP A 221 21.60 22.16 12.27
N GLU A 222 22.44 22.04 13.30
CA GLU A 222 23.86 21.67 13.12
C GLU A 222 24.03 20.18 12.81
N ILE A 223 23.13 19.32 13.30
CA ILE A 223 23.08 17.90 12.95
C ILE A 223 22.53 17.75 11.52
N GLU A 224 21.47 18.50 11.20
CA GLU A 224 20.84 18.52 9.89
C GLU A 224 21.80 18.98 8.79
N ALA A 225 22.61 20.01 9.04
CA ALA A 225 23.61 20.49 8.08
C ALA A 225 24.67 19.43 7.70
N ILE A 226 24.93 18.46 8.59
CA ILE A 226 25.80 17.31 8.30
C ILE A 226 25.02 16.24 7.51
N ALA A 227 23.76 16.01 7.87
CA ALA A 227 22.96 14.90 7.38
C ALA A 227 22.23 15.17 6.06
N VAL A 228 21.96 16.43 5.70
CA VAL A 228 21.19 16.79 4.50
C VAL A 228 21.98 17.81 3.69
N LYS A 229 22.44 17.39 2.50
CA LYS A 229 23.10 18.29 1.55
C LYS A 229 22.09 19.26 0.94
N THR A 230 22.49 20.51 0.76
CA THR A 230 21.70 21.56 0.12
C THR A 230 22.27 21.89 -1.27
N GLY A 231 21.44 22.46 -2.14
CA GLY A 231 21.82 22.81 -3.51
C GLY A 231 21.29 21.83 -4.56
N VAL A 232 21.77 21.98 -5.80
CA VAL A 232 21.36 21.14 -6.93
C VAL A 232 22.12 19.81 -6.86
N PRO A 233 21.43 18.67 -6.67
CA PRO A 233 22.12 17.39 -6.60
C PRO A 233 22.73 17.03 -7.95
N PRO A 234 23.97 16.54 -8.00
CA PRO A 234 24.49 15.90 -9.20
C PRO A 234 23.67 14.64 -9.51
N LEU A 235 23.72 14.17 -10.76
CA LEU A 235 23.13 12.89 -11.12
C LEU A 235 24.02 11.77 -10.57
N GLY A 236 23.53 11.03 -9.59
CA GLY A 236 24.27 9.92 -9.00
C GLY A 236 24.38 8.70 -9.93
N LEU A 237 25.39 7.86 -9.72
CA LEU A 237 25.54 6.60 -10.46
C LEU A 237 24.32 5.70 -10.29
N GLY A 238 23.84 5.13 -11.40
CA GLY A 238 22.65 4.27 -11.41
C GLY A 238 21.32 5.01 -11.28
N SER A 239 21.32 6.34 -11.36
CA SER A 239 20.09 7.14 -11.40
C SER A 239 19.23 6.77 -12.61
N LYS A 240 17.92 6.88 -12.44
CA LYS A 240 16.91 6.66 -13.48
C LYS A 240 15.92 7.82 -13.48
N VAL A 241 15.36 8.11 -14.63
CA VAL A 241 14.23 9.04 -14.72
C VAL A 241 13.01 8.33 -14.13
N ILE A 242 12.43 8.93 -13.10
CA ILE A 242 11.13 8.57 -12.56
C ILE A 242 10.23 9.76 -12.83
N ASN A 243 9.09 9.54 -13.47
CA ASN A 243 8.13 10.62 -13.69
C ASN A 243 7.48 11.01 -12.35
N ALA A 244 7.06 12.26 -12.23
CA ALA A 244 6.21 12.65 -11.11
C ALA A 244 4.88 11.90 -11.17
N GLY A 245 4.32 11.58 -10.00
CA GLY A 245 2.97 11.01 -9.90
C GLY A 245 2.85 9.51 -10.23
N VAL A 246 3.95 8.75 -10.11
CA VAL A 246 3.91 7.29 -10.29
C VAL A 246 3.25 6.62 -9.08
N TRP A 247 2.25 5.79 -9.35
CA TRP A 247 1.58 4.98 -8.34
C TRP A 247 2.26 3.62 -8.18
N SER A 248 2.10 3.02 -7.01
CA SER A 248 2.59 1.67 -6.72
C SER A 248 1.62 0.91 -5.82
N TYR A 249 1.46 -0.38 -6.03
CA TYR A 249 0.67 -1.25 -5.16
C TYR A 249 1.50 -1.65 -3.94
N ILE A 250 1.05 -1.28 -2.73
CA ILE A 250 1.81 -1.49 -1.49
C ILE A 250 1.35 -2.70 -0.67
N GLY A 251 0.25 -3.35 -1.06
CA GLY A 251 -0.39 -4.43 -0.32
C GLY A 251 -1.77 -4.04 0.19
N ASP A 252 -2.54 -5.03 0.65
CA ASP A 252 -3.86 -4.86 1.28
C ASP A 252 -4.88 -4.03 0.48
N GLY A 253 -4.75 -4.02 -0.85
CA GLY A 253 -5.63 -3.25 -1.71
C GLY A 253 -5.25 -1.79 -1.91
N PHE A 254 -4.15 -1.33 -1.32
CA PHE A 254 -3.73 0.07 -1.40
C PHE A 254 -2.76 0.30 -2.55
N TYR A 255 -3.09 1.32 -3.32
CA TYR A 255 -2.19 1.98 -4.24
C TYR A 255 -1.73 3.29 -3.60
N LEU A 256 -0.43 3.53 -3.62
CA LEU A 256 0.20 4.69 -3.00
C LEU A 256 0.97 5.49 -4.04
N LYS A 257 0.80 6.80 -3.96
CA LYS A 257 1.64 7.80 -4.62
C LYS A 257 2.20 8.74 -3.55
N ALA A 258 3.48 9.06 -3.64
CA ALA A 258 4.15 9.95 -2.70
C ALA A 258 4.84 11.10 -3.44
N THR A 259 4.57 12.31 -2.98
CA THR A 259 5.12 13.56 -3.51
C THR A 259 5.79 14.33 -2.36
N PRO A 260 7.09 14.11 -2.12
CA PRO A 260 7.81 14.83 -1.08
C PRO A 260 7.84 16.34 -1.36
N GLU A 261 7.38 17.15 -0.39
CA GLU A 261 7.54 18.62 -0.45
C GLU A 261 8.93 19.01 0.09
N SER A 262 9.34 18.30 1.13
CA SER A 262 10.64 18.35 1.80
C SER A 262 10.85 16.99 2.49
N TYR A 263 11.99 16.73 3.13
CA TYR A 263 12.12 15.47 3.85
C TYR A 263 11.19 15.32 5.06
N PRO A 264 10.85 16.39 5.85
CA PRO A 264 9.93 16.23 6.97
C PRO A 264 8.45 16.18 6.55
N ARG A 265 8.12 16.55 5.32
CA ARG A 265 6.73 16.64 4.86
C ARG A 265 6.54 16.04 3.47
N THR A 266 5.72 15.02 3.39
CA THR A 266 5.34 14.35 2.13
C THR A 266 3.83 14.38 1.97
N GLU A 267 3.38 14.78 0.78
CA GLU A 267 2.01 14.59 0.36
C GLU A 267 1.85 13.16 -0.17
N ILE A 268 0.87 12.43 0.36
CA ILE A 268 0.53 11.10 -0.14
C ILE A 268 -0.89 11.11 -0.69
N GLU A 269 -1.07 10.28 -1.71
CA GLU A 269 -2.38 9.90 -2.22
C GLU A 269 -2.51 8.38 -2.14
N LEU A 270 -3.67 7.94 -1.67
CA LEU A 270 -4.01 6.54 -1.48
C LEU A 270 -5.28 6.23 -2.26
N TYR A 271 -5.25 5.17 -3.04
CA TYR A 271 -6.44 4.64 -3.70
C TYR A 271 -6.65 3.19 -3.27
N ARG A 272 -7.87 2.88 -2.85
CA ARG A 272 -8.30 1.51 -2.56
C ARG A 272 -9.58 1.22 -3.36
N PRO A 273 -9.54 0.30 -4.35
CA PRO A 273 -10.71 0.00 -5.16
C PRO A 273 -11.85 -0.62 -4.34
N ALA A 274 -13.08 -0.28 -4.70
CA ALA A 274 -14.29 -0.82 -4.09
C ALA A 274 -14.77 -2.09 -4.80
N LYS A 275 -15.28 -3.04 -4.03
CA LYS A 275 -16.16 -4.09 -4.56
C LYS A 275 -17.58 -3.52 -4.68
N ILE A 276 -18.09 -3.47 -5.91
CA ILE A 276 -19.44 -2.97 -6.23
C ILE A 276 -20.39 -4.15 -6.38
N ASP A 277 -21.61 -4.02 -5.86
CA ASP A 277 -22.69 -4.98 -6.09
C ASP A 277 -23.40 -4.64 -7.40
N VAL A 278 -23.56 -5.64 -8.28
CA VAL A 278 -24.18 -5.46 -9.59
C VAL A 278 -25.39 -6.38 -9.71
N THR A 279 -26.55 -5.79 -10.00
CA THR A 279 -27.80 -6.52 -10.25
C THR A 279 -28.14 -6.46 -11.73
N LYS A 280 -28.74 -7.54 -12.24
CA LYS A 280 -29.26 -7.61 -13.61
C LYS A 280 -30.78 -7.74 -13.62
N ASP A 281 -31.43 -7.24 -14.67
CA ASP A 281 -32.87 -7.43 -14.87
C ASP A 281 -33.21 -8.76 -15.55
N SER A 282 -34.51 -8.99 -15.82
CA SER A 282 -35.02 -10.20 -16.48
C SER A 282 -34.55 -10.37 -17.93
N LYS A 283 -34.01 -9.32 -18.56
CA LYS A 283 -33.39 -9.35 -19.89
C LYS A 283 -31.87 -9.49 -19.81
N ASN A 284 -31.33 -9.80 -18.62
CA ASN A 284 -29.89 -9.94 -18.32
C ASN A 284 -29.07 -8.66 -18.57
N ARG A 285 -29.72 -7.49 -18.55
CA ARG A 285 -29.05 -6.18 -18.63
C ARG A 285 -28.66 -5.74 -17.24
N VAL A 286 -27.56 -5.01 -17.10
CA VAL A 286 -27.25 -4.40 -15.80
C VAL A 286 -28.33 -3.39 -15.44
N SER A 287 -28.97 -3.59 -14.28
CA SER A 287 -30.07 -2.75 -13.81
C SER A 287 -29.61 -1.81 -12.69
N THR A 288 -28.74 -2.29 -11.80
CA THR A 288 -28.27 -1.50 -10.65
C THR A 288 -26.80 -1.79 -10.34
N TYR A 289 -26.05 -0.73 -10.04
CA TYR A 289 -24.76 -0.78 -9.36
C TYR A 289 -24.93 -0.17 -7.97
N SER A 290 -24.45 -0.82 -6.91
CA SER A 290 -24.55 -0.26 -5.56
C SER A 290 -23.27 -0.44 -4.74
N TYR A 291 -23.01 0.55 -3.89
CA TYR A 291 -21.90 0.58 -2.97
C TYR A 291 -22.24 1.45 -1.76
N GLU A 292 -22.17 0.88 -0.56
CA GLU A 292 -22.37 1.58 0.73
C GLU A 292 -23.61 2.49 0.78
N GLY A 293 -24.78 1.96 0.42
CA GLY A 293 -26.05 2.70 0.45
C GLY A 293 -26.30 3.58 -0.77
N ARG A 294 -25.25 3.87 -1.56
CA ARG A 294 -25.36 4.56 -2.84
C ARG A 294 -25.71 3.57 -3.94
N SER A 295 -26.50 4.02 -4.92
CA SER A 295 -26.77 3.21 -6.11
C SER A 295 -26.98 4.03 -7.36
N VAL A 296 -26.57 3.46 -8.50
CA VAL A 296 -26.95 3.91 -9.84
C VAL A 296 -27.87 2.86 -10.43
N THR A 297 -29.14 3.21 -10.62
CA THR A 297 -30.13 2.35 -11.29
C THR A 297 -30.32 2.83 -12.73
N ILE A 298 -30.13 1.93 -13.69
CA ILE A 298 -30.37 2.19 -15.11
C ILE A 298 -31.85 1.96 -15.42
N VAL A 299 -32.52 2.97 -15.93
CA VAL A 299 -33.92 2.87 -16.39
C VAL A 299 -33.92 2.75 -17.90
N TYR A 300 -34.24 1.57 -18.41
CA TYR A 300 -34.35 1.31 -19.84
C TYR A 300 -35.70 1.74 -20.41
N ASN A 301 -35.72 2.08 -21.70
CA ASN A 301 -36.95 2.25 -22.47
C ASN A 301 -37.36 0.89 -23.06
N ASP A 302 -38.36 0.25 -22.44
CA ASP A 302 -38.88 -1.05 -22.83
C ASP A 302 -40.19 -0.95 -23.65
N ALA A 303 -40.54 0.23 -24.16
CA ALA A 303 -41.68 0.38 -25.06
C ALA A 303 -41.50 -0.45 -26.34
N ALA A 304 -42.60 -0.96 -26.90
CA ALA A 304 -42.58 -1.75 -28.13
C ALA A 304 -41.91 -0.96 -29.27
N GLY A 305 -40.88 -1.54 -29.89
CA GLY A 305 -40.11 -0.91 -30.98
C GLY A 305 -39.03 0.08 -30.53
N ALA A 306 -38.87 0.33 -29.23
CA ALA A 306 -37.80 1.19 -28.69
C ALA A 306 -36.42 0.52 -28.67
N ASP A 307 -36.34 -0.77 -28.98
CA ASP A 307 -35.16 -1.62 -29.01
C ASP A 307 -34.36 -1.55 -30.33
N MET A 308 -34.66 -0.54 -31.15
CA MET A 308 -34.06 -0.34 -32.47
C MET A 308 -33.69 1.12 -32.70
N LEU A 309 -32.51 1.36 -33.28
CA LEU A 309 -32.16 2.63 -33.92
C LEU A 309 -32.36 2.52 -35.43
N HIS A 310 -32.80 3.61 -36.03
CA HIS A 310 -32.93 3.75 -37.47
C HIS A 310 -31.92 4.79 -37.95
N VAL A 311 -30.81 4.34 -38.54
CA VAL A 311 -29.70 5.21 -38.93
C VAL A 311 -29.33 4.92 -40.38
N ASP A 312 -29.42 5.92 -41.25
CA ASP A 312 -29.12 5.81 -42.69
C ASP A 312 -29.83 4.63 -43.37
N GLY A 313 -31.13 4.43 -43.06
CA GLY A 313 -31.94 3.33 -43.59
C GLY A 313 -31.63 1.96 -42.99
N ARG A 314 -30.73 1.88 -42.00
CA ARG A 314 -30.37 0.63 -41.30
C ARG A 314 -31.09 0.53 -39.97
N LYS A 315 -31.42 -0.71 -39.59
CA LYS A 315 -31.99 -1.02 -38.29
C LYS A 315 -30.92 -1.63 -37.39
N ILE A 316 -30.65 -1.00 -36.25
CA ILE A 316 -29.60 -1.42 -35.31
C ILE A 316 -30.24 -1.81 -33.98
N PRO A 317 -30.11 -3.07 -33.52
CA PRO A 317 -30.69 -3.50 -32.26
C PRO A 317 -29.95 -2.91 -31.07
N VAL A 318 -30.69 -2.27 -30.17
CA VAL A 318 -30.15 -1.60 -28.97
C VAL A 318 -31.04 -1.76 -27.75
N TRP A 319 -30.46 -1.51 -26.58
CA TRP A 319 -31.18 -1.17 -25.35
C TRP A 319 -31.08 0.34 -25.15
N LYS A 320 -32.19 1.06 -25.35
CA LYS A 320 -32.23 2.50 -25.05
C LYS A 320 -32.34 2.72 -23.54
N ILE A 321 -31.54 3.65 -23.01
CA ILE A 321 -31.54 4.10 -21.63
C ILE A 321 -32.31 5.42 -21.59
N LYS A 322 -33.34 5.48 -20.75
CA LYS A 322 -34.19 6.65 -20.57
C LYS A 322 -33.65 7.57 -19.48
N SER A 323 -33.12 7.00 -18.41
CA SER A 323 -32.59 7.76 -17.28
C SER A 323 -31.67 6.92 -16.41
N PHE A 324 -30.85 7.61 -15.62
CA PHE A 324 -30.15 7.02 -14.48
C PHE A 324 -30.80 7.56 -13.20
N LYS A 325 -31.17 6.67 -12.29
CA LYS A 325 -31.60 7.04 -10.94
C LYS A 325 -30.42 6.89 -10.00
N LEU A 326 -29.89 8.01 -9.54
CA LEU A 326 -28.81 8.10 -8.58
C LEU A 326 -29.42 8.19 -7.18
N LYS A 327 -28.98 7.33 -6.28
CA LYS A 327 -29.37 7.36 -4.87
C LYS A 327 -28.13 7.61 -4.02
N GLY A 328 -28.19 8.63 -3.18
CA GLY A 328 -27.20 8.94 -2.15
C GLY A 328 -27.48 8.23 -0.83
N ASN A 329 -26.72 8.58 0.20
CA ASN A 329 -26.79 7.92 1.51
C ASN A 329 -27.84 8.54 2.44
N GLU A 330 -28.23 9.79 2.20
CA GLU A 330 -29.22 10.45 3.05
C GLU A 330 -30.65 10.20 2.55
N ALA A 331 -31.60 10.23 3.48
CA ALA A 331 -33.01 10.09 3.15
C ALA A 331 -33.46 11.19 2.16
N GLY A 332 -34.03 10.78 1.03
CA GLY A 332 -34.49 11.71 -0.01
C GLY A 332 -33.42 12.17 -1.00
N GLN A 333 -32.14 11.78 -0.85
CA GLN A 333 -31.11 12.00 -1.88
C GLN A 333 -31.31 11.06 -3.06
N VAL A 334 -32.28 11.38 -3.91
CA VAL A 334 -32.53 10.68 -5.17
C VAL A 334 -32.54 11.71 -6.29
N LEU A 335 -31.73 11.47 -7.32
CA LEU A 335 -31.67 12.29 -8.53
C LEU A 335 -31.95 11.38 -9.73
N GLU A 336 -32.96 11.71 -10.51
CA GLU A 336 -33.17 11.06 -11.81
C GLU A 336 -32.58 11.96 -12.90
N VAL A 337 -31.57 11.45 -13.59
CA VAL A 337 -30.90 12.12 -14.70
C VAL A 337 -31.49 11.54 -15.99
N PRO A 338 -32.36 12.27 -16.70
CA PRO A 338 -32.85 11.80 -18.00
C PRO A 338 -31.70 11.79 -19.00
N VAL A 339 -31.63 10.73 -19.80
CA VAL A 339 -30.62 10.58 -20.86
C VAL A 339 -31.29 10.02 -22.11
N ASN A 340 -30.64 10.20 -23.26
CA ASN A 340 -30.99 9.53 -24.51
C ASN A 340 -29.81 8.67 -24.97
N ASP A 341 -29.41 7.73 -24.12
CA ASP A 341 -28.26 6.86 -24.37
C ASP A 341 -28.73 5.45 -24.76
N TRP A 342 -27.81 4.61 -25.23
CA TRP A 342 -28.14 3.28 -25.71
C TRP A 342 -26.95 2.31 -25.67
N LEU A 343 -27.26 1.04 -25.46
CA LEU A 343 -26.30 -0.07 -25.49
C LEU A 343 -26.60 -0.98 -26.67
N PHE A 344 -25.59 -1.56 -27.30
CA PHE A 344 -25.80 -2.59 -28.31
C PHE A 344 -26.51 -3.80 -27.71
N ARG A 345 -27.55 -4.31 -28.39
CA ARG A 345 -28.28 -5.52 -28.01
C ARG A 345 -27.93 -6.68 -28.95
N GLY A 346 -27.23 -7.69 -28.44
CA GLY A 346 -26.83 -8.86 -29.20
C GLY A 346 -25.38 -9.21 -28.94
N ASN A 347 -24.77 -10.01 -29.81
CA ASN A 347 -23.36 -10.38 -29.71
C ASN A 347 -22.48 -9.58 -30.68
N MET A 348 -21.17 -9.58 -30.44
CA MET A 348 -20.23 -8.79 -31.24
C MET A 348 -20.11 -9.24 -32.70
N ALA A 349 -20.39 -10.52 -33.01
CA ALA A 349 -20.34 -11.03 -34.37
C ALA A 349 -21.47 -10.42 -35.23
N GLU A 350 -22.69 -10.33 -34.67
CA GLU A 350 -23.84 -9.66 -35.30
C GLU A 350 -23.52 -8.20 -35.61
N PHE A 351 -22.93 -7.48 -34.66
CA PHE A 351 -22.53 -6.09 -34.87
C PHE A 351 -21.38 -5.93 -35.86
N THR A 352 -20.39 -6.82 -35.82
CA THR A 352 -19.27 -6.80 -36.77
C THR A 352 -19.76 -6.97 -38.20
N SER A 353 -20.74 -7.86 -38.43
CA SER A 353 -21.39 -8.02 -39.73
C SER A 353 -22.13 -6.75 -40.18
N LEU A 354 -22.89 -6.13 -39.27
CA LEU A 354 -23.63 -4.89 -39.54
C LEU A 354 -22.70 -3.72 -39.89
N ILE A 355 -21.55 -3.62 -39.23
CA ILE A 355 -20.55 -2.57 -39.47
C ILE A 355 -19.74 -2.84 -40.76
N SER A 356 -19.33 -4.09 -41.00
CA SER A 356 -18.45 -4.44 -42.13
C SER A 356 -19.15 -4.35 -43.49
N ASN A 357 -20.48 -4.52 -43.52
CA ASN A 357 -21.29 -4.46 -44.73
C ASN A 357 -21.81 -3.04 -45.03
N ALA A 358 -21.36 -2.02 -44.31
CA ALA A 358 -21.78 -0.65 -44.54
C ALA A 358 -20.96 -0.01 -45.67
N PRO A 359 -21.60 0.52 -46.74
CA PRO A 359 -20.90 1.36 -47.72
C PRO A 359 -20.22 2.54 -47.01
N VAL A 360 -18.94 2.75 -47.33
CA VAL A 360 -18.14 3.88 -46.82
C VAL A 360 -18.82 5.17 -47.26
N ALA A 361 -19.36 5.95 -46.32
CA ALA A 361 -19.83 7.29 -46.61
C ALA A 361 -18.63 8.13 -47.11
N LYS A 362 -18.69 8.57 -48.36
CA LYS A 362 -17.69 9.47 -48.92
C LYS A 362 -17.81 10.83 -48.22
N GLY A 363 -16.80 11.14 -47.42
CA GLY A 363 -16.47 12.50 -47.00
C GLY A 363 -17.26 13.01 -45.79
N GLN A 364 -16.64 12.92 -44.61
CA GLN A 364 -16.54 14.04 -43.67
C GLN A 364 -15.48 13.68 -42.61
N GLN A 365 -14.28 14.23 -42.80
CA GLN A 365 -13.28 14.28 -41.74
C GLN A 365 -13.73 15.33 -40.73
N GLY A 366 -14.34 14.89 -39.64
CA GLY A 366 -14.55 15.70 -38.44
C GLY A 366 -13.66 15.13 -37.35
N HIS A 367 -12.75 15.96 -36.83
CA HIS A 367 -11.95 15.64 -35.65
C HIS A 367 -12.89 15.35 -34.48
N GLY A 368 -12.83 14.11 -33.97
CA GLY A 368 -13.58 13.70 -32.78
C GLY A 368 -12.95 14.26 -31.51
N PRO A 369 -13.71 14.33 -30.42
CA PRO A 369 -13.27 14.93 -29.18
C PRO A 369 -12.08 14.19 -28.57
N SER A 370 -11.17 14.94 -27.97
CA SER A 370 -9.86 14.49 -27.51
C SER A 370 -9.72 14.41 -25.99
N SER A 371 -10.79 14.69 -25.23
CA SER A 371 -10.77 14.65 -23.77
C SER A 371 -11.99 13.94 -23.14
N PRO A 372 -11.85 13.42 -21.90
CA PRO A 372 -12.97 12.91 -21.08
C PRO A 372 -14.10 13.94 -20.84
N GLU A 373 -13.78 15.23 -20.89
CA GLU A 373 -14.70 16.34 -20.65
C GLU A 373 -15.68 16.56 -21.82
N GLU A 374 -15.21 16.39 -23.06
CA GLU A 374 -16.08 16.35 -24.25
C GLU A 374 -16.92 15.05 -24.31
N LEU A 375 -16.43 13.97 -23.71
CA LEU A 375 -17.17 12.72 -23.52
C LEU A 375 -18.38 12.93 -22.59
N LEU A 376 -18.21 13.67 -21.48
CA LEU A 376 -19.28 14.05 -20.57
C LEU A 376 -20.31 14.98 -21.23
N ALA A 377 -19.87 15.91 -22.09
CA ALA A 377 -20.75 16.79 -22.86
C ALA A 377 -21.58 16.05 -23.94
N SER A 378 -21.14 14.87 -24.40
CA SER A 378 -21.84 14.07 -25.42
C SER A 378 -23.06 13.28 -24.91
N TYR A 379 -23.26 13.17 -23.60
CA TYR A 379 -24.36 12.40 -22.99
C TYR A 379 -25.75 13.08 -23.09
N GLY A 380 -25.87 14.20 -23.81
CA GLY A 380 -27.07 15.05 -23.76
C GLY A 380 -27.46 15.76 -25.05
N LEU A 381 -27.09 15.28 -26.24
CA LEU A 381 -27.62 15.87 -27.47
C LEU A 381 -28.99 15.26 -27.85
N PRO A 382 -30.03 16.08 -28.05
CA PRO A 382 -31.33 15.61 -28.52
C PRO A 382 -31.25 15.24 -30.02
N GLY A 383 -31.34 13.95 -30.33
CA GLY A 383 -31.40 13.43 -31.69
C GLY A 383 -31.14 11.92 -31.78
N ASP A 384 -31.55 11.29 -32.87
CA ASP A 384 -31.09 9.94 -33.21
C ASP A 384 -29.62 10.02 -33.67
N PRO A 385 -28.76 9.05 -33.28
CA PRO A 385 -27.34 9.06 -33.62
C PRO A 385 -27.10 8.91 -35.12
N VAL A 386 -26.01 9.49 -35.64
CA VAL A 386 -25.59 9.27 -37.04
C VAL A 386 -24.72 8.02 -37.14
N TRP A 387 -24.50 7.52 -38.37
CA TRP A 387 -23.74 6.29 -38.59
C TRP A 387 -22.31 6.35 -38.04
N GLN A 388 -21.69 7.53 -38.05
CA GLN A 388 -20.36 7.74 -37.50
C GLN A 388 -20.33 7.51 -35.98
N ASP A 389 -21.36 7.93 -35.24
CA ASP A 389 -21.49 7.70 -33.80
C ASP A 389 -21.61 6.20 -33.48
N VAL A 390 -22.40 5.50 -34.29
CA VAL A 390 -22.58 4.04 -34.20
C VAL A 390 -21.25 3.33 -34.42
N LYS A 391 -20.49 3.71 -35.45
CA LYS A 391 -19.18 3.13 -35.75
C LYS A 391 -18.16 3.40 -34.64
N GLN A 392 -18.08 4.62 -34.14
CA GLN A 392 -17.17 4.96 -33.04
C GLN A 392 -17.50 4.19 -31.76
N ARG A 393 -18.80 4.08 -31.42
CA ARG A 393 -19.22 3.28 -30.26
C ARG A 393 -18.86 1.81 -30.46
N TYR A 394 -19.05 1.25 -31.66
CA TYR A 394 -18.61 -0.11 -31.98
C TYR A 394 -17.10 -0.29 -31.81
N ASP A 395 -16.28 0.57 -32.41
CA ASP A 395 -14.81 0.48 -32.35
C ASP A 395 -14.33 0.51 -30.88
N ARG A 396 -14.95 1.35 -30.04
CA ARG A 396 -14.70 1.41 -28.59
C ARG A 396 -15.16 0.16 -27.85
N THR A 397 -16.39 -0.30 -28.09
CA THR A 397 -16.93 -1.50 -27.43
C THR A 397 -16.15 -2.74 -27.82
N LYS A 398 -15.73 -2.87 -29.08
CA LYS A 398 -14.87 -3.96 -29.55
C LYS A 398 -13.53 -3.96 -28.84
N LYS A 399 -12.84 -2.82 -28.75
CA LYS A 399 -11.57 -2.72 -28.00
C LYS A 399 -11.72 -3.16 -26.54
N TRP A 400 -12.82 -2.77 -25.89
CA TRP A 400 -13.12 -3.20 -24.52
C TRP A 400 -13.47 -4.67 -24.43
N LEU A 401 -14.25 -5.20 -25.37
CA LEU A 401 -14.62 -6.60 -25.41
C LEU A 401 -13.42 -7.49 -25.69
N ASP A 402 -12.56 -7.14 -26.66
CA ASP A 402 -11.34 -7.89 -26.96
C ASP A 402 -10.44 -7.96 -25.73
N ARG A 403 -10.29 -6.84 -25.01
CA ARG A 403 -9.57 -6.79 -23.73
C ARG A 403 -10.27 -7.57 -22.62
N TYR A 404 -11.60 -7.50 -22.56
CA TYR A 404 -12.38 -8.26 -21.59
C TYR A 404 -12.32 -9.76 -21.88
N GLU A 405 -12.44 -10.22 -23.11
CA GLU A 405 -12.33 -11.62 -23.54
C GLU A 405 -10.89 -12.13 -23.39
N GLU A 406 -9.87 -11.28 -23.57
CA GLU A 406 -8.51 -11.59 -23.18
C GLU A 406 -8.44 -11.85 -21.66
N TYR A 407 -8.97 -10.93 -20.85
CA TYR A 407 -8.98 -11.07 -19.40
C TYR A 407 -9.92 -12.16 -18.87
N LYS A 408 -11.02 -12.40 -19.56
CA LYS A 408 -12.03 -13.40 -19.27
C LYS A 408 -11.54 -14.76 -19.73
N GLY A 409 -10.79 -14.87 -20.83
CA GLY A 409 -10.06 -16.07 -21.19
C GLY A 409 -9.13 -16.50 -20.06
N TYR A 410 -8.45 -15.55 -19.42
CA TYR A 410 -7.71 -15.83 -18.19
C TYR A 410 -8.63 -16.37 -17.06
N VAL A 411 -9.86 -15.82 -16.90
CA VAL A 411 -10.87 -16.16 -15.85
C VAL A 411 -11.72 -17.41 -16.13
N ASP A 412 -12.06 -17.73 -17.37
CA ASP A 412 -12.90 -18.86 -17.76
C ASP A 412 -12.09 -20.16 -17.74
N GLU A 413 -10.77 -20.09 -17.91
CA GLU A 413 -9.84 -21.15 -17.49
C GLU A 413 -9.91 -21.44 -15.97
N TYR A 414 -10.66 -20.63 -15.20
CA TYR A 414 -10.78 -20.68 -13.75
C TYR A 414 -12.21 -20.90 -13.21
N GLU A 415 -13.30 -20.72 -13.98
CA GLU A 415 -14.68 -20.89 -13.45
C GLU A 415 -15.03 -22.32 -12.96
N ASP A 416 -14.21 -23.34 -13.26
CA ASP A 416 -14.31 -24.67 -12.64
C ASP A 416 -13.87 -24.69 -11.15
N MET A 417 -13.43 -23.57 -10.56
CA MET A 417 -12.79 -23.52 -9.24
C MET A 417 -13.29 -22.35 -8.38
N LYS A 418 -14.50 -22.51 -7.83
CA LYS A 418 -15.29 -21.52 -7.07
C LYS A 418 -14.67 -20.91 -5.79
N ASN A 419 -13.44 -21.26 -5.40
CA ASN A 419 -12.84 -20.76 -4.15
C ASN A 419 -11.43 -20.25 -4.43
N PRO A 420 -11.11 -18.97 -4.14
CA PRO A 420 -9.72 -18.52 -4.18
C PRO A 420 -8.92 -19.38 -3.18
N PRO A 421 -7.83 -20.01 -3.62
CA PRO A 421 -7.09 -20.96 -2.81
C PRO A 421 -6.32 -20.25 -1.70
N LYS A 422 -6.06 -20.98 -0.62
CA LYS A 422 -5.17 -20.51 0.43
C LYS A 422 -3.75 -20.59 -0.11
N LEU A 423 -3.07 -19.44 -0.19
CA LEU A 423 -1.72 -19.35 -0.76
C LEU A 423 -0.75 -20.31 -0.05
N ASP A 424 -0.94 -20.52 1.25
CA ASP A 424 -0.18 -21.45 2.10
C ASP A 424 -0.16 -22.88 1.53
N ASP A 425 -1.23 -23.30 0.83
CA ASP A 425 -1.32 -24.62 0.16
C ASP A 425 -0.34 -24.74 -1.04
N TYR A 426 0.28 -23.64 -1.48
CA TYR A 426 1.19 -23.59 -2.63
C TYR A 426 2.59 -23.05 -2.32
N ILE A 427 2.74 -22.22 -1.29
CA ILE A 427 4.02 -21.57 -0.97
C ILE A 427 4.71 -22.11 0.28
N GLU A 428 4.01 -22.88 1.12
CA GLU A 428 4.67 -23.53 2.24
C GLU A 428 5.70 -24.55 1.74
N GLU A 429 6.86 -24.57 2.39
CA GLU A 429 8.00 -25.39 1.99
C GLU A 429 7.63 -26.88 1.84
N ALA A 430 6.74 -27.38 2.71
CA ALA A 430 6.22 -28.75 2.63
C ALA A 430 5.42 -28.99 1.34
N ALA A 431 4.51 -28.07 0.98
CA ALA A 431 3.71 -28.16 -0.24
C ALA A 431 4.56 -28.02 -1.51
N VAL A 432 5.56 -27.13 -1.47
CA VAL A 432 6.54 -26.97 -2.56
C VAL A 432 7.34 -28.26 -2.74
N ASN A 433 7.86 -28.84 -1.66
CA ASN A 433 8.65 -30.07 -1.71
C ASN A 433 7.83 -31.26 -2.20
N GLU A 434 6.57 -31.38 -1.76
CA GLU A 434 5.65 -32.42 -2.26
C GLU A 434 5.37 -32.24 -3.77
N SER A 435 5.13 -31.01 -4.22
CA SER A 435 4.91 -30.69 -5.64
C SER A 435 6.13 -31.02 -6.50
N ILE A 436 7.34 -30.73 -6.02
CA ILE A 436 8.61 -31.09 -6.68
C ILE A 436 8.78 -32.60 -6.74
N TYR A 437 8.48 -33.32 -5.64
CA TYR A 437 8.60 -34.77 -5.60
C TYR A 437 7.65 -35.46 -6.59
N GLU A 438 6.38 -35.05 -6.63
CA GLU A 438 5.41 -35.55 -7.60
C GLU A 438 5.79 -35.17 -9.05
N ALA A 439 6.43 -34.00 -9.26
CA ALA A 439 6.99 -33.62 -10.55
C ALA A 439 8.06 -34.60 -11.03
N LEU A 440 9.04 -34.89 -10.16
CA LEU A 440 10.13 -35.80 -10.47
C LEU A 440 9.61 -37.21 -10.74
N LYS A 441 8.67 -37.69 -9.93
CA LYS A 441 8.04 -39.00 -10.11
C LYS A 441 7.29 -39.12 -11.44
N ALA A 442 6.52 -38.09 -11.83
CA ALA A 442 5.80 -38.07 -13.09
C ALA A 442 6.75 -37.91 -14.31
N ALA A 443 7.80 -37.09 -14.18
CA ALA A 443 8.76 -36.83 -15.26
C ALA A 443 9.69 -38.04 -15.52
N LEU A 444 10.11 -38.76 -14.48
CA LEU A 444 11.05 -39.88 -14.58
C LEU A 444 10.39 -41.21 -14.97
N ASN A 445 9.05 -41.29 -14.98
CA ASN A 445 8.32 -42.47 -15.43
C ASN A 445 7.62 -42.23 -16.78
N PRO A 446 8.27 -42.56 -17.92
CA PRO A 446 7.71 -42.28 -19.26
C PRO A 446 6.45 -43.07 -19.59
N LEU A 447 6.14 -44.13 -18.82
CA LEU A 447 4.95 -44.97 -18.99
C LEU A 447 3.73 -44.42 -18.21
N ASP A 448 3.94 -43.54 -17.22
CA ASP A 448 2.86 -42.96 -16.42
C ASP A 448 2.26 -41.70 -17.06
N LYS A 449 1.64 -41.87 -18.24
CA LYS A 449 0.99 -40.77 -18.96
C LYS A 449 -0.13 -40.10 -18.16
N LYS A 450 -0.80 -40.85 -17.28
CA LYS A 450 -1.86 -40.33 -16.42
C LYS A 450 -1.30 -39.46 -15.29
N GLY A 451 -0.22 -39.89 -14.64
CA GLY A 451 0.52 -39.10 -13.66
C GLY A 451 1.10 -37.82 -14.27
N GLN A 452 1.70 -37.91 -15.46
CA GLN A 452 2.19 -36.74 -16.21
C GLN A 452 1.09 -35.71 -16.49
N MET A 453 -0.05 -36.15 -17.02
CA MET A 453 -1.18 -35.26 -17.30
C MET A 453 -1.79 -34.67 -16.01
N THR A 454 -1.84 -35.45 -14.93
CA THR A 454 -2.35 -35.00 -13.63
C THR A 454 -1.44 -33.92 -13.04
N TRP A 455 -0.12 -34.12 -13.11
CA TRP A 455 0.87 -33.15 -12.66
C TRP A 455 0.83 -31.85 -13.46
N ILE A 456 0.73 -31.93 -14.80
CA ILE A 456 0.59 -30.76 -15.68
C ILE A 456 -0.65 -29.95 -15.28
N ARG A 457 -1.81 -30.59 -15.11
CA ARG A 457 -3.04 -29.91 -14.70
C ARG A 457 -2.91 -29.27 -13.31
N LYS A 458 -2.29 -29.95 -12.34
CA LYS A 458 -2.07 -29.41 -10.99
C LYS A 458 -1.18 -28.16 -11.02
N ASN A 459 -0.13 -28.15 -11.85
CA ASN A 459 0.76 -26.99 -11.98
C ASN A 459 0.14 -25.82 -12.74
N LEU A 460 -0.62 -26.09 -13.79
CA LEU A 460 -1.40 -25.05 -14.49
C LEU A 460 -2.42 -24.43 -13.54
N ARG A 461 -3.15 -25.24 -12.77
CA ARG A 461 -4.07 -24.80 -11.72
C ARG A 461 -3.36 -23.92 -10.68
N MET A 462 -2.22 -24.37 -10.14
CA MET A 462 -1.42 -23.58 -9.18
C MET A 462 -0.99 -22.22 -9.76
N THR A 463 -0.56 -22.20 -11.02
CA THR A 463 -0.15 -20.96 -11.70
C THR A 463 -1.31 -19.99 -11.86
N LEU A 464 -2.47 -20.49 -12.31
CA LEU A 464 -3.70 -19.71 -12.45
C LEU A 464 -4.18 -19.19 -11.09
N ASP A 465 -4.21 -20.05 -10.09
CA ASP A 465 -4.57 -19.74 -8.71
C ASP A 465 -3.73 -18.59 -8.13
N MET A 466 -2.41 -18.58 -8.38
CA MET A 466 -1.52 -17.48 -8.01
C MET A 466 -1.84 -16.18 -8.77
N MET A 467 -2.19 -16.26 -10.06
CA MET A 467 -2.60 -15.10 -10.85
C MET A 467 -3.92 -14.51 -10.34
N PHE A 468 -4.90 -15.34 -9.98
CA PHE A 468 -6.17 -14.90 -9.41
C PHE A 468 -6.03 -14.29 -8.03
N TYR A 469 -5.25 -14.93 -7.15
CA TYR A 469 -4.90 -14.33 -5.87
C TYR A 469 -4.28 -12.95 -6.09
N SER A 470 -3.37 -12.80 -7.06
CA SER A 470 -2.75 -11.52 -7.39
C SER A 470 -3.78 -10.47 -7.87
N ILE A 471 -4.67 -10.81 -8.82
CA ILE A 471 -5.75 -9.91 -9.28
C ILE A 471 -6.66 -9.50 -8.12
N CYS A 472 -7.00 -10.47 -7.27
CA CYS A 472 -7.87 -10.30 -6.12
C CYS A 472 -7.25 -9.37 -5.06
N GLN A 473 -5.97 -9.54 -4.78
CA GLN A 473 -5.20 -8.64 -3.91
C GLN A 473 -5.13 -7.23 -4.50
N LEU A 474 -4.83 -7.12 -5.80
CA LEU A 474 -4.82 -5.84 -6.52
C LEU A 474 -6.20 -5.13 -6.51
N ARG A 475 -7.30 -5.86 -6.28
CA ARG A 475 -8.65 -5.28 -6.19
C ARG A 475 -9.04 -4.74 -4.82
N GLY A 476 -8.24 -4.92 -3.77
CA GLY A 476 -8.72 -4.61 -2.42
C GLY A 476 -8.67 -5.77 -1.43
N GLY A 477 -8.31 -6.98 -1.90
CA GLY A 477 -8.47 -8.24 -1.19
C GLY A 477 -9.68 -9.05 -1.68
N CYS A 478 -9.81 -10.29 -1.20
CA CYS A 478 -10.79 -11.25 -1.74
C CYS A 478 -12.18 -11.25 -1.11
N ASN A 479 -12.36 -10.63 0.05
CA ASN A 479 -13.55 -10.93 0.86
C ASN A 479 -14.38 -9.72 1.33
N ASP A 480 -13.94 -8.47 1.20
CA ASP A 480 -14.66 -7.37 1.86
C ASP A 480 -14.29 -5.96 1.38
N ASN A 481 -15.17 -5.01 1.71
CA ASN A 481 -14.91 -3.57 1.69
C ASN A 481 -14.52 -3.06 3.10
N ASP A 482 -14.04 -3.94 3.98
CA ASP A 482 -13.78 -3.60 5.38
C ASP A 482 -12.61 -2.61 5.48
N PRO A 483 -12.61 -1.70 6.47
CA PRO A 483 -11.50 -0.79 6.69
C PRO A 483 -10.16 -1.52 6.88
N ARG A 484 -9.09 -0.97 6.29
CA ARG A 484 -7.72 -1.51 6.41
C ARG A 484 -6.72 -0.38 6.56
N LYS A 485 -5.53 -0.71 7.08
CA LYS A 485 -4.44 0.25 7.28
C LYS A 485 -3.36 0.09 6.21
N PRO A 486 -2.99 1.15 5.47
CA PRO A 486 -1.89 1.08 4.51
C PRO A 486 -0.55 0.97 5.26
N ASP A 487 0.30 0.02 4.87
CA ASP A 487 1.66 -0.13 5.41
C ASP A 487 2.62 0.92 4.81
N LEU A 488 2.49 2.18 5.23
CA LEU A 488 3.43 3.23 4.85
C LEU A 488 4.86 3.00 5.39
N PRO A 489 5.06 2.57 6.66
CA PRO A 489 6.40 2.40 7.24
C PRO A 489 7.31 1.41 6.50
N SER A 490 6.77 0.35 5.89
CA SER A 490 7.57 -0.60 5.11
C SER A 490 7.83 -0.17 3.66
N ASN A 491 7.18 0.90 3.20
CA ASN A 491 7.14 1.30 1.79
C ASN A 491 7.63 2.75 1.60
N PRO A 492 8.94 3.04 1.79
CA PRO A 492 9.49 4.38 1.61
C PRO A 492 9.37 4.88 0.17
N ALA A 493 9.39 6.20 0.01
CA ALA A 493 9.52 6.85 -1.30
C ALA A 493 11.00 6.92 -1.70
N GLN A 494 11.34 6.33 -2.84
CA GLN A 494 12.67 6.24 -3.40
C GLN A 494 12.83 7.22 -4.57
N PRO A 495 13.83 8.13 -4.56
CA PRO A 495 14.09 9.01 -5.68
C PRO A 495 14.72 8.27 -6.86
N GLY A 496 14.47 8.78 -8.06
CA GLY A 496 15.18 8.35 -9.28
C GLY A 496 16.64 8.79 -9.33
N ASN A 497 16.99 9.90 -8.68
CA ASN A 497 18.39 10.32 -8.50
C ASN A 497 18.99 9.68 -7.25
N THR A 498 20.03 8.86 -7.41
CA THR A 498 20.68 8.15 -6.29
C THR A 498 21.44 9.08 -5.34
N SER A 499 21.69 10.33 -5.72
CA SER A 499 22.26 11.38 -4.85
C SER A 499 21.21 12.09 -3.98
N ARG A 500 19.93 11.70 -4.03
CA ARG A 500 18.86 12.27 -3.22
C ARG A 500 18.41 11.36 -2.08
N GLN A 501 17.76 11.98 -1.09
CA GLN A 501 17.18 11.33 0.08
C GLN A 501 16.04 10.36 -0.30
N ARG A 502 16.12 9.16 0.28
CA ARG A 502 15.00 8.23 0.37
C ARG A 502 14.16 8.63 1.58
N ILE A 503 12.85 8.56 1.45
CA ILE A 503 11.93 9.16 2.41
C ILE A 503 11.08 8.09 3.07
N GLY A 504 11.23 7.94 4.39
CA GLY A 504 10.40 7.09 5.24
C GLY A 504 9.07 7.77 5.49
N LEU A 505 7.99 7.01 5.37
CA LEU A 505 6.62 7.52 5.48
C LEU A 505 6.03 7.07 6.82
N SER A 506 5.60 8.01 7.65
CA SER A 506 4.88 7.71 8.89
C SER A 506 3.39 7.98 8.73
N PRO A 507 2.50 7.12 9.24
CA PRO A 507 1.05 7.35 9.23
C PRO A 507 0.62 8.38 10.28
N TYR A 508 1.34 9.50 10.37
CA TYR A 508 0.99 10.66 11.19
C TYR A 508 0.79 11.88 10.31
N LYS A 509 -0.36 12.53 10.43
CA LYS A 509 -0.62 13.74 9.65
C LYS A 509 0.26 14.87 10.13
N ALA A 510 0.91 15.54 9.19
CA ALA A 510 1.56 16.80 9.48
C ALA A 510 0.48 17.87 9.69
N ASN A 511 0.55 18.57 10.81
CA ASN A 511 -0.23 19.80 11.03
C ASN A 511 0.18 20.89 10.02
#